data_AF-A0A1Q7JJX2-F1
#
_entry.id   AF-A0A1Q7JJX2-F1
#
_cell.length_a   1.000
_cell.length_b   1.000
_cell.length_c   1.000
_cell.angle_alpha   90.00
_cell.angle_beta   90.00
_cell.angle_gamma   90.00
#
_symmetry.space_group_name_H-M   'P 1'
#
loop_
_entity.id
_entity.type
_entity.pdbx_description
1 polymer ?
#
loop_
_entity_poly.entity_id
_entity_poly.type
_entity_poly.pdbx_seq_one_letter_code
_entity_poly.pdbx_strand_id
1 'polypeptide(L)'
;MRKAAVRRLAGRAVGKGRAKRVRLLELAHARSGDKGDTANVGLIALKPEYYPLLVKQVTAARVARHFKGMITGTVERYELPNLMALNFLLHGALDGGGTISLKTDAQGKVLSTALLRLEIEIEVAQ
;
A
#
# COMPACT_ATOMS: atom_id res chain seq x y z
N MET A 1 50.03 1.90 -22.71
CA MET A 1 49.20 2.04 -21.49
C MET A 1 48.28 0.83 -21.37
N ARG A 2 48.50 -0.05 -20.38
CA ARG A 2 47.75 -1.31 -20.20
C ARG A 2 46.49 -1.09 -19.36
N LYS A 3 45.37 -1.69 -19.81
CA LYS A 3 44.02 -1.67 -19.22
C LYS A 3 44.03 -2.04 -17.73
N ALA A 4 43.43 -1.20 -16.89
CA ALA A 4 43.12 -1.54 -15.51
C ALA A 4 41.89 -2.47 -15.47
N ALA A 5 42.07 -3.67 -14.92
CA ALA A 5 41.01 -4.64 -14.70
C ALA A 5 40.09 -4.15 -13.57
N VAL A 6 38.82 -3.87 -13.88
CA VAL A 6 37.79 -3.62 -12.87
C VAL A 6 37.45 -4.96 -12.22
N ARG A 7 37.94 -5.14 -10.99
CA ARG A 7 37.77 -6.34 -10.19
C ARG A 7 36.33 -6.37 -9.67
N ARG A 8 35.53 -7.32 -10.17
CA ARG A 8 34.13 -7.55 -9.74
C ARG A 8 34.16 -7.95 -8.26
N LEU A 9 33.70 -7.05 -7.38
CA LEU A 9 33.48 -7.39 -5.98
C LEU A 9 32.29 -8.35 -5.91
N ALA A 10 32.57 -9.62 -5.62
CA ALA A 10 31.55 -10.61 -5.31
C ALA A 10 30.77 -10.13 -4.09
N GLY A 11 29.48 -9.83 -4.28
CA GLY A 11 28.56 -9.47 -3.21
C GLY A 11 28.49 -10.61 -2.20
N ARG A 12 28.94 -10.31 -0.98
CA ARG A 12 28.83 -11.17 0.21
C ARG A 12 27.35 -11.48 0.42
N ALA A 13 26.99 -12.76 0.51
CA ALA A 13 25.64 -13.18 0.84
C ALA A 13 25.23 -12.59 2.20
N VAL A 14 24.35 -11.59 2.18
CA VAL A 14 23.70 -11.06 3.38
C VAL A 14 22.83 -12.20 3.90
N GLY A 15 23.09 -12.66 5.13
CA GLY A 15 22.28 -13.70 5.76
C GLY A 15 20.80 -13.32 5.75
N LYS A 16 19.92 -14.26 5.38
CA LYS A 16 18.47 -14.01 5.32
C LYS A 16 17.99 -13.57 6.71
N GLY A 17 17.62 -12.29 6.85
CA GLY A 17 16.92 -11.79 8.03
C GLY A 17 15.63 -12.57 8.26
N ARG A 18 15.16 -12.62 9.51
CA ARG A 18 13.89 -13.28 9.84
C ARG A 18 12.74 -12.46 9.25
N ALA A 19 11.77 -13.10 8.60
CA ALA A 19 10.56 -12.42 8.17
C ALA A 19 9.63 -12.16 9.37
N LYS A 20 9.17 -10.92 9.52
CA LYS A 20 8.15 -10.50 10.51
C LYS A 20 6.96 -9.88 9.77
N ARG A 21 5.75 -10.23 10.18
CA ARG A 21 4.54 -9.52 9.73
C ARG A 21 4.31 -8.28 10.58
N VAL A 22 4.07 -7.16 9.92
CA VAL A 22 3.76 -5.85 10.53
C VAL A 22 2.57 -5.23 9.82
N ARG A 23 1.81 -4.39 10.54
CA ARG A 23 0.70 -3.66 9.94
C ARG A 23 1.21 -2.46 9.15
N LEU A 24 0.48 -2.06 8.10
CA LEU A 24 0.78 -0.85 7.36
C LEU A 24 0.81 0.41 8.25
N LEU A 25 0.04 0.41 9.36
CA LEU A 25 0.10 1.44 10.40
C LEU A 25 1.53 1.74 10.91
N GLU A 26 2.41 0.73 10.94
CA GLU A 26 3.79 0.88 11.43
C GLU A 26 4.71 1.53 10.39
N LEU A 27 4.31 1.56 9.11
CA LEU A 27 5.16 1.92 7.98
C LEU A 27 4.64 3.09 7.16
N ALA A 28 3.37 3.46 7.31
CA ALA A 28 2.71 4.44 6.45
C ALA A 28 1.62 5.23 7.17
N HIS A 29 1.40 6.45 6.70
CA HIS A 29 0.16 7.20 6.91
C HIS A 29 -0.85 6.88 5.81
N ALA A 30 -2.14 6.95 6.12
CA ALA A 30 -3.19 6.81 5.11
C ALA A 30 -4.26 7.89 5.24
N ARG A 31 -4.83 8.27 4.11
CA ARG A 31 -5.98 9.18 3.99
C ARG A 31 -6.95 8.63 2.96
N SER A 32 -8.24 8.86 3.16
CA SER A 32 -9.27 8.46 2.20
C SER A 32 -10.20 9.62 1.87
N GLY A 33 -10.79 9.53 0.69
CA GLY A 33 -11.76 10.48 0.16
C GLY A 33 -12.77 9.76 -0.72
N ASP A 34 -13.87 10.44 -1.01
CA ASP A 34 -14.99 9.92 -1.77
C ASP A 34 -15.22 10.72 -3.06
N LYS A 35 -15.65 10.01 -4.12
CA LYS A 35 -16.16 10.61 -5.35
C LYS A 35 -17.20 9.69 -5.97
N GLY A 36 -18.47 10.06 -5.86
CA GLY A 36 -19.59 9.22 -6.30
C GLY A 36 -19.61 7.92 -5.48
N ASP A 37 -19.70 6.77 -6.16
CA ASP A 37 -19.63 5.44 -5.52
C ASP A 37 -18.19 4.89 -5.37
N THR A 38 -17.19 5.71 -5.66
CA THR A 38 -15.78 5.31 -5.56
C THR A 38 -15.14 6.01 -4.35
N ALA A 39 -14.31 5.26 -3.62
CA ALA A 39 -13.45 5.83 -2.60
C ALA A 39 -11.98 5.73 -3.03
N ASN A 40 -11.19 6.76 -2.74
CA ASN A 40 -9.74 6.67 -2.86
C ASN A 40 -9.11 6.40 -1.49
N VAL A 41 -8.01 5.66 -1.47
CA VAL A 41 -7.17 5.51 -0.27
C VAL A 41 -5.71 5.74 -0.66
N GLY A 42 -5.18 6.87 -0.19
CA GLY A 42 -3.76 7.19 -0.28
C GLY A 42 -3.00 6.54 0.88
N LEU A 43 -1.82 5.99 0.58
CA LEU A 43 -0.89 5.35 1.50
C LEU A 43 0.51 5.96 1.29
N ILE A 44 0.98 6.74 2.24
CA ILE A 44 2.25 7.49 2.16
C ILE A 44 3.25 6.85 3.13
N ALA A 45 4.43 6.49 2.65
CA ALA A 45 5.46 5.90 3.49
C ALA A 45 5.89 6.88 4.60
N LEU A 46 6.05 6.37 5.83
CA LEU A 46 6.60 7.16 6.95
C LEU A 46 8.06 7.54 6.73
N LYS A 47 8.79 6.69 6.00
CA LYS A 47 10.19 6.90 5.65
C LYS A 47 10.46 6.44 4.20
N PRO A 48 11.41 7.08 3.50
CA PRO A 48 11.77 6.73 2.12
C PRO A 48 12.04 5.25 1.89
N GLU A 49 12.75 4.60 2.81
CA GLU A 49 13.15 3.19 2.71
C GLU A 49 11.97 2.22 2.74
N TYR A 50 10.80 2.63 3.24
CA TYR A 50 9.62 1.78 3.27
C TYR A 50 8.87 1.77 1.94
N TYR A 51 9.00 2.81 1.12
CA TYR A 51 8.24 2.93 -0.13
C TYR A 51 8.44 1.75 -1.09
N PRO A 52 9.67 1.25 -1.36
CA PRO A 52 9.86 0.06 -2.20
C PRO A 52 9.17 -1.20 -1.65
N LEU A 53 9.09 -1.34 -0.31
CA LEU A 53 8.37 -2.45 0.32
C LEU A 53 6.86 -2.32 0.08
N LEU A 54 6.31 -1.10 0.22
CA LEU A 54 4.91 -0.82 -0.05
C LEU A 54 4.56 -1.11 -1.51
N VAL A 55 5.36 -0.63 -2.47
CA VAL A 55 5.17 -0.87 -3.91
C VAL A 55 5.13 -2.37 -4.20
N LYS A 56 6.08 -3.14 -3.65
CA LYS A 56 6.19 -4.58 -3.88
C LYS A 56 5.01 -5.36 -3.31
N GLN A 57 4.53 -4.98 -2.14
CA GLN A 57 3.62 -5.82 -1.34
C GLN A 57 2.19 -5.32 -1.27
N VAL A 58 1.92 -4.03 -1.40
CA VAL A 58 0.55 -3.47 -1.34
C VAL A 58 -0.01 -3.38 -2.75
N THR A 59 -0.28 -4.55 -3.33
CA THR A 59 -0.81 -4.66 -4.69
C THR A 59 -2.32 -4.43 -4.72
N ALA A 60 -2.85 -4.03 -5.88
CA ALA A 60 -4.30 -3.89 -6.09
C ALA A 60 -5.07 -5.17 -5.68
N ALA A 61 -4.53 -6.35 -6.03
CA ALA A 61 -5.14 -7.63 -5.67
C ALA A 61 -5.18 -7.90 -4.15
N ARG A 62 -4.15 -7.47 -3.40
CA ARG A 62 -4.14 -7.61 -1.94
C ARG A 62 -5.09 -6.61 -1.29
N VAL A 63 -5.17 -5.39 -1.80
CA VAL A 63 -6.14 -4.39 -1.35
C VAL A 63 -7.58 -4.83 -1.63
N ALA A 64 -7.86 -5.35 -2.83
CA ALA A 64 -9.18 -5.90 -3.17
C ALA A 64 -9.59 -7.04 -2.22
N ARG A 65 -8.65 -7.94 -1.90
CA ARG A 65 -8.88 -9.03 -0.95
C ARG A 65 -9.14 -8.52 0.47
N HIS A 66 -8.39 -7.49 0.90
CA HIS A 66 -8.55 -6.86 2.22
C HIS A 66 -9.91 -6.19 2.37
N PHE A 67 -10.44 -5.61 1.29
CA PHE A 67 -11.75 -4.98 1.25
C PHE A 67 -12.88 -5.89 0.75
N LYS A 68 -12.65 -7.21 0.69
CA LYS A 68 -13.68 -8.17 0.24
C LYS A 68 -14.95 -8.04 1.12
N GLY A 69 -16.09 -7.89 0.47
CA GLY A 69 -17.39 -7.70 1.14
C GLY A 69 -17.70 -6.26 1.53
N MET A 70 -16.75 -5.34 1.43
CA MET A 70 -16.98 -3.89 1.59
C MET A 70 -17.11 -3.16 0.24
N ILE A 71 -16.48 -3.70 -0.80
CA ILE A 71 -16.50 -3.17 -2.18
C ILE A 71 -17.15 -4.19 -3.12
N THR A 72 -17.82 -3.69 -4.15
CA THR A 72 -18.43 -4.53 -5.20
C THR A 72 -17.68 -4.46 -6.54
N GLY A 73 -16.82 -3.46 -6.72
CA GLY A 73 -16.07 -3.23 -7.95
C GLY A 73 -14.58 -3.61 -7.86
N THR A 74 -13.83 -3.12 -8.86
CA THR A 74 -12.39 -3.33 -8.98
C THR A 74 -11.59 -2.42 -8.06
N VAL A 75 -10.30 -2.74 -7.90
CA VAL A 75 -9.31 -1.86 -7.28
C VAL A 75 -8.28 -1.45 -8.32
N GLU A 76 -8.11 -0.15 -8.51
CA GLU A 76 -7.02 0.42 -9.30
C GLU A 76 -5.90 0.91 -8.39
N ARG A 77 -4.65 0.83 -8.84
CA ARG A 77 -3.48 1.27 -8.08
C ARG A 77 -2.65 2.24 -8.90
N TYR A 78 -2.31 3.36 -8.28
CA TYR A 78 -1.45 4.40 -8.82
C TYR A 78 -0.21 4.55 -7.92
N GLU A 79 0.97 4.59 -8.54
CA GLU A 79 2.22 4.86 -7.83
C GLU A 79 2.57 6.34 -7.95
N LEU A 80 2.99 6.97 -6.84
CA LEU A 80 3.43 8.36 -6.80
C LEU A 80 4.85 8.41 -6.21
N PRO A 81 5.91 8.08 -6.99
CA PRO A 81 7.28 7.94 -6.47
C PRO A 81 7.81 9.21 -5.83
N ASN A 82 7.48 10.37 -6.39
CA ASN A 82 7.90 11.69 -5.87
C ASN A 82 7.31 12.00 -4.48
N LEU A 83 6.19 11.36 -4.13
CA LEU A 83 5.54 11.49 -2.82
C LEU A 83 5.76 10.25 -1.94
N MET A 84 6.52 9.25 -2.43
CA MET A 84 6.73 7.98 -1.73
C MET A 84 5.39 7.32 -1.34
N ALA A 85 4.42 7.39 -2.25
CA ALA A 85 3.04 7.05 -1.97
C ALA A 85 2.41 6.11 -3.00
N LEU A 86 1.36 5.42 -2.56
CA LEU A 86 0.43 4.67 -3.39
C LEU A 86 -0.95 5.30 -3.24
N ASN A 87 -1.76 5.28 -4.30
CA ASN A 87 -3.17 5.61 -4.21
C ASN A 87 -4.00 4.48 -4.82
N PHE A 88 -5.06 4.09 -4.13
CA PHE A 88 -5.98 3.06 -4.58
C PHE A 88 -7.34 3.67 -4.84
N LEU A 89 -7.96 3.33 -5.97
CA LEU A 89 -9.38 3.59 -6.19
C LEU A 89 -10.15 2.29 -5.91
N LEU A 90 -11.15 2.40 -5.05
CA LEU A 90 -12.01 1.31 -4.61
C LEU A 90 -13.40 1.55 -5.21
N HIS A 91 -13.74 0.86 -6.30
CA HIS A 91 -15.02 1.03 -6.97
C HIS A 91 -16.13 0.26 -6.24
N GLY A 92 -17.33 0.85 -6.17
CA GLY A 92 -18.45 0.24 -5.47
C GLY A 92 -18.27 0.23 -3.95
N ALA A 93 -17.46 1.14 -3.42
CA ALA A 93 -17.12 1.18 -2.00
C ALA A 93 -18.19 1.87 -1.16
N LEU A 94 -19.04 2.72 -1.77
CA LEU A 94 -19.89 3.66 -1.04
C LEU A 94 -21.39 3.40 -1.23
N ASP A 95 -21.78 2.29 -1.86
CA ASP A 95 -23.19 1.88 -2.03
C ASP A 95 -24.02 2.96 -2.78
N GLY A 96 -23.55 3.33 -3.96
CA GLY A 96 -24.15 4.37 -4.78
C GLY A 96 -23.72 5.81 -4.42
N GLY A 97 -22.97 5.98 -3.33
CA GLY A 97 -22.34 7.25 -2.94
C GLY A 97 -23.09 8.02 -1.86
N GLY A 98 -22.46 9.09 -1.35
CA GLY A 98 -22.85 9.77 -0.11
C GLY A 98 -24.29 10.30 -0.03
N THR A 99 -24.96 10.54 -1.17
CA THR A 99 -26.33 11.07 -1.20
C THR A 99 -27.41 9.99 -1.08
N ILE A 100 -27.08 8.72 -1.35
CA ILE A 100 -28.06 7.62 -1.37
C ILE A 100 -27.65 6.42 -0.51
N SER A 101 -26.39 6.36 -0.10
CA SER A 101 -25.86 5.28 0.72
C SER A 101 -26.53 5.20 2.08
N LEU A 102 -26.88 3.98 2.49
CA LEU A 102 -27.34 3.68 3.85
C LEU A 102 -26.18 3.24 4.78
N LYS A 103 -24.93 3.25 4.28
CA LYS A 103 -23.76 2.90 5.07
C LYS A 103 -23.52 3.94 6.15
N THR A 104 -23.11 3.48 7.33
CA THR A 104 -22.68 4.36 8.44
C THR A 104 -21.55 5.30 8.03
N ASP A 105 -20.64 4.84 7.16
CA ASP A 105 -19.58 5.65 6.57
C ASP A 105 -19.77 5.82 5.06
N ALA A 106 -20.82 6.53 4.69
CA ALA A 106 -21.18 6.83 3.29
C ALA A 106 -20.10 7.65 2.54
N GLN A 107 -19.15 8.26 3.25
CA GLN A 107 -18.07 9.08 2.70
C GLN A 107 -16.70 8.38 2.77
N GLY A 108 -16.65 7.12 3.18
CA GLY A 108 -15.43 6.30 3.20
C GLY A 108 -14.29 6.85 4.07
N LYS A 109 -14.58 7.63 5.12
CA LYS A 109 -13.55 8.24 5.99
C LYS A 109 -12.73 7.20 6.75
N VAL A 110 -13.31 6.04 7.08
CA VAL A 110 -12.63 4.99 7.85
C VAL A 110 -11.82 4.04 6.98
N LEU A 111 -11.98 4.10 5.65
CA LEU A 111 -11.28 3.20 4.71
C LEU A 111 -9.75 3.34 4.80
N SER A 112 -9.25 4.55 5.07
CA SER A 112 -7.83 4.77 5.37
C SER A 112 -7.34 3.94 6.57
N THR A 113 -8.08 4.01 7.68
CA THR A 113 -7.76 3.24 8.89
C THR A 113 -7.94 1.74 8.66
N ALA A 114 -8.93 1.33 7.86
CA ALA A 114 -9.11 -0.05 7.47
C ALA A 114 -7.91 -0.57 6.67
N LEU A 115 -7.41 0.17 5.68
CA LEU A 115 -6.23 -0.22 4.90
C LEU A 115 -4.99 -0.35 5.79
N LEU A 116 -4.81 0.53 6.79
CA LEU A 116 -3.67 0.47 7.71
C LEU A 116 -3.60 -0.83 8.54
N ARG A 117 -4.68 -1.64 8.58
CA ARG A 117 -4.68 -2.96 9.23
C ARG A 117 -4.13 -4.08 8.33
N LEU A 118 -3.93 -3.84 7.03
CA LEU A 118 -3.30 -4.81 6.14
C LEU A 118 -1.88 -5.10 6.63
N GLU A 119 -1.51 -6.38 6.67
CA GLU A 119 -0.17 -6.80 7.10
C GLU A 119 0.75 -7.04 5.91
N ILE A 120 2.02 -6.64 6.01
CA ILE A 120 3.07 -6.96 5.05
C ILE A 120 4.26 -7.60 5.76
N GLU A 121 5.12 -8.28 5.01
CA GLU A 121 6.33 -8.90 5.56
C GLU A 121 7.51 -7.95 5.49
N ILE A 122 8.28 -7.85 6.56
CA ILE A 122 9.56 -7.14 6.61
C ILE A 122 10.67 -8.10 7.04
N GLU A 123 11.89 -7.83 6.56
CA GLU A 123 13.08 -8.48 7.07
C GLU A 123 13.56 -7.75 8.33
N VAL A 124 13.78 -8.48 9.41
CA VAL A 124 14.42 -7.97 10.62
C VAL A 124 15.86 -8.45 10.66
N ALA A 125 16.78 -7.53 10.94
CA ALA A 125 18.17 -7.87 11.25
C ALA A 125 18.20 -8.76 12.50
N GLN A 126 19.11 -9.74 12.50
CA GLN A 126 19.32 -10.66 13.61
C GLN A 126 19.90 -9.95 14.84
#